data_AF-A0A520JDV7-F1
#
_entry.id   AF-A0A520JDV7-F1
#
_cell.length_a   1.000
_cell.length_b   1.000
_cell.length_c   1.000
_cell.angle_alpha   90.00
_cell.angle_beta   90.00
_cell.angle_gamma   90.00
#
_symmetry.space_group_name_H-M   'P 1'
#
loop_
_entity.id
_entity.type
_entity.pdbx_description
1 polymer ?
#
loop_
_entity_poly.entity_id
_entity_poly.type
_entity_poly.pdbx_seq_one_letter_code
_entity_poly.pdbx_strand_id
1 'polypeptide(L)' 'MLAFILRRLLQSVVVLAVVGLIAFSMFRFAGDPVNQIVGVDTPVSERAEIRKSLGLDDSTAVQAARYAG' A
#
# COMPACT_ATOMS: atom_id res chain seq x y z
N MET A 1 -7.18 -7.34 34.62
CA MET A 1 -5.92 -7.52 33.87
C MET A 1 -6.15 -8.05 32.46
N LEU A 2 -6.86 -9.18 32.26
CA LEU A 2 -7.16 -9.72 30.93
C LEU A 2 -7.84 -8.72 29.97
N ALA A 3 -8.93 -8.06 30.42
CA ALA A 3 -9.65 -7.07 29.61
C ALA A 3 -8.79 -5.84 29.25
N PHE A 4 -7.87 -5.45 30.15
CA PHE A 4 -6.92 -4.36 29.89
C PHE A 4 -5.90 -4.75 28.82
N ILE A 5 -5.37 -5.98 28.87
CA ILE A 5 -4.45 -6.51 27.87
C ILE A 5 -5.13 -6.63 26.51
N LEU A 6 -6.35 -7.17 26.45
CA LEU A 6 -7.11 -7.30 25.21
C LEU A 6 -7.36 -5.95 24.52
N ARG A 7 -7.83 -4.97 25.30
CA ARG A 7 -8.07 -3.61 24.79
C ARG A 7 -6.79 -2.99 24.22
N ARG A 8 -5.66 -3.21 24.89
CA ARG A 8 -4.35 -2.69 24.47
C ARG A 8 -3.82 -3.39 23.22
N LEU A 9 -4.01 -4.71 23.08
CA LEU A 9 -3.69 -5.46 21.87
C LEU A 9 -4.47 -4.95 20.66
N LEU A 10 -5.79 -4.82 20.79
CA LEU A 10 -6.64 -4.27 19.72
C LEU A 10 -6.20 -2.84 19.34
N GLN A 11 -5.93 -2.00 20.34
CA GLN A 11 -5.46 -0.64 20.11
C GLN A 11 -4.11 -0.62 19.38
N SER A 12 -3.15 -1.49 19.74
CA SER A 12 -1.88 -1.58 19.04
C SER A 12 -2.02 -2.05 17.60
N VAL A 13 -2.91 -2.99 17.31
CA VAL A 13 -3.18 -3.45 15.94
C VAL A 13 -3.74 -2.30 15.11
N VAL A 14 -4.69 -1.54 15.65
CA VAL A 14 -5.24 -0.35 14.98
C VAL A 14 -4.15 0.70 14.71
N VAL A 15 -3.30 0.99 15.70
CA VAL A 15 -2.20 1.95 15.52
C VAL A 15 -1.23 1.47 14.44
N LEU A 16 -0.83 0.19 14.44
CA LEU A 16 0.05 -0.37 13.42
C LEU A 16 -0.57 -0.29 12.02
N ALA A 17 -1.87 -0.60 11.90
CA ALA A 17 -2.59 -0.49 10.63
C ALA A 17 -2.65 0.96 10.11
N VAL A 18 -2.92 1.92 10.99
CA VAL A 18 -2.95 3.35 10.63
C VAL A 18 -1.56 3.85 10.21
N VAL A 19 -0.51 3.52 10.97
CA VAL A 19 0.87 3.89 10.64
C VAL A 19 1.29 3.25 9.31
N GLY A 20 0.96 1.99 9.08
CA GLY A 20 1.20 1.30 7.82
C GLY A 20 0.49 1.97 6.65
N LEU A 21 -0.78 2.37 6.83
CA LEU A 21 -1.55 3.06 5.80
C LEU A 21 -0.99 4.45 5.49
N ILE A 22 -0.49 5.18 6.50
CA ILE A 22 0.19 6.47 6.31
C ILE A 22 1.48 6.27 5.53
N ALA A 23 2.34 5.34 5.95
CA ALA A 23 3.60 5.05 5.27
C ALA A 23 3.35 4.63 3.81
N PHE A 24 2.41 3.70 3.59
CA PHE A 24 2.02 3.25 2.26
C PHE A 24 1.51 4.40 1.38
N SER A 25 0.69 5.30 1.95
CA SER A 25 0.23 6.51 1.25
C SER A 25 1.40 7.40 0.85
N MET A 26 2.37 7.63 1.74
CA MET A 26 3.56 8.43 1.44
C MET A 26 4.39 7.84 0.30
N PHE A 27 4.58 6.51 0.27
CA PHE A 27 5.29 5.85 -0.83
C PHE A 27 4.56 5.98 -2.17
N ARG A 28 3.23 5.94 -2.18
CA ARG A 28 2.43 6.18 -3.39
C ARG A 28 2.56 7.61 -3.92
N PHE A 29 2.82 8.59 -3.05
CA PHE A 29 3.09 9.98 -3.45
C PHE A 29 4.55 10.25 -3.84
N ALA A 30 5.49 9.35 -3.50
CA ALA A 30 6.90 9.50 -3.85
C ALA A 30 7.19 9.35 -5.36
N GLY A 31 6.20 8.88 -6.13
CA GLY A 31 6.27 8.74 -7.59
C GLY A 31 5.48 7.52 -8.05
N ASP A 32 5.35 7.37 -9.37
CA ASP A 32 4.73 6.18 -9.95
C ASP A 32 5.67 4.96 -9.81
N PRO A 33 5.31 3.92 -9.05
CA PRO A 33 6.16 2.75 -8.88
C PRO A 33 6.39 2.01 -10.20
N VAL A 34 5.50 2.13 -11.19
CA VAL A 34 5.73 1.55 -12.53
C VAL A 34 6.99 2.15 -13.15
N ASN A 35 7.21 3.46 -12.99
CA ASN A 35 8.39 4.15 -13.50
C ASN A 35 9.69 3.78 -12.77
N GLN A 36 9.59 3.12 -11.61
CA GLN A 36 10.76 2.61 -10.86
C GLN A 36 11.10 1.17 -11.23
N ILE A 37 10.16 0.44 -11.86
CA ILE A 37 10.31 -0.97 -12.24
C ILE A 37 10.68 -1.11 -13.72
N VAL A 38 10.10 -0.26 -14.57
CA VAL A 38 10.28 -0.32 -16.03
C VAL A 38 11.37 0.64 -16.52
N GLY A 39 12.05 0.27 -17.60
CA GLY A 39 13.06 1.12 -18.23
C GLY A 39 12.47 2.42 -18.79
N VAL A 40 13.32 3.42 -19.04
CA VAL A 40 12.89 4.73 -19.59
C VAL A 40 12.23 4.58 -20.97
N ASP A 41 12.66 3.58 -21.75
CA ASP A 41 12.17 3.33 -23.11
C ASP A 41 10.87 2.51 -23.17
N THR A 42 10.32 2.07 -22.04
CA THR A 42 9.07 1.30 -22.02
C THR A 42 7.89 2.15 -22.52
N PRO A 43 7.17 1.72 -23.57
CA PRO A 43 6.01 2.42 -24.12
C PRO A 43 4.94 2.69 -23.06
N VAL A 44 4.25 3.83 -23.16
CA VAL A 44 3.21 4.23 -22.20
C VAL A 44 2.07 3.21 -22.13
N SER A 45 1.75 2.54 -23.24
CA SER A 45 0.73 1.47 -23.28
C SER A 45 1.11 0.28 -22.40
N GLU A 46 2.36 -0.15 -22.47
CA GLU A 46 2.89 -1.27 -21.68
C GLU A 46 2.97 -0.88 -20.20
N ARG A 47 3.34 0.37 -19.89
CA ARG A 47 3.28 0.89 -18.51
C ARG A 47 1.85 0.86 -17.94
N ALA A 48 0.84 1.20 -18.74
CA ALA A 48 -0.55 1.18 -18.30
C ALA A 48 -1.05 -0.25 -18.04
N GLU A 49 -0.66 -1.21 -18.87
CA GLU A 49 -0.97 -2.63 -18.65
C GLU A 49 -0.31 -3.15 -17.37
N ILE A 50 0.96 -2.83 -17.14
CA ILE A 50 1.69 -3.20 -15.91
C ILE A 50 1.04 -2.54 -14.68
N ARG A 51 0.61 -1.27 -14.78
CA ARG A 51 -0.09 -0.58 -13.70
C ARG A 51 -1.36 -1.31 -13.30
N LYS A 52 -2.14 -1.71 -14.30
CA LYS A 52 -3.41 -2.40 -14.13
C LYS A 52 -3.21 -3.82 -13.58
N SER A 53 -2.20 -4.56 -14.05
CA SER A 53 -1.90 -5.90 -13.55
C SER A 53 -1.42 -5.89 -12.10
N LEU A 54 -0.72 -4.84 -11.68
CA LEU A 54 -0.30 -4.63 -10.28
C LEU A 54 -1.43 -4.08 -9.40
N GLY A 55 -2.55 -3.66 -9.98
CA GLY A 55 -3.69 -3.08 -9.25
C GLY A 55 -3.35 -1.75 -8.57
N LEU A 56 -2.40 -1.00 -9.14
CA LEU A 56 -1.98 0.30 -8.64
C LEU A 56 -3.05 1.39 -8.82
N ASP A 57 -4.11 1.10 -9.58
CA ASP A 57 -5.29 1.95 -9.74
C ASP A 57 -6.30 1.79 -8.58
N ASP A 58 -6.15 0.77 -7.73
CA ASP A 58 -7.06 0.52 -6.61
C ASP A 58 -6.94 1.61 -5.51
N SER A 59 -7.95 1.73 -4.65
CA SER A 59 -7.89 2.65 -3.51
C SER A 59 -6.77 2.25 -2.53
N THR A 60 -6.20 3.23 -1.85
CA THR A 60 -5.03 3.00 -0.98
C THR A 60 -5.30 1.97 0.13
N ALA A 61 -6.54 1.92 0.65
CA ALA A 61 -6.95 0.92 1.62
C ALA A 61 -6.97 -0.51 1.03
N VAL A 62 -7.42 -0.65 -0.23
CA VAL A 62 -7.48 -1.95 -0.92
C VAL A 62 -6.08 -2.45 -1.28
N GLN A 63 -5.20 -1.56 -1.77
CA GLN A 63 -3.81 -1.93 -2.02
C GLN A 63 -3.08 -2.29 -0.73
N ALA A 64 -3.23 -1.50 0.33
CA ALA A 64 -2.63 -1.80 1.62
C ALA A 64 -3.10 -3.17 2.16
N ALA A 65 -4.38 -3.51 2.01
CA ALA A 65 -4.89 -4.83 2.38
C ALA A 65 -4.30 -5.96 1.51
N ARG A 66 -4.12 -5.75 0.20
CA ARG A 66 -3.53 -6.73 -0.73
C ARG A 66 -2.04 -6.99 -0.43
N TYR A 67 -1.29 -5.96 -0.03
CA TYR A 67 0.15 -6.07 0.27
C TYR A 67 0.48 -6.35 1.74
N ALA A 68 -0.50 -6.31 2.65
CA ALA A 68 -0.31 -6.62 4.07
C ALA A 68 -0.31 -8.13 4.39
N GLY A 69 -0.45 -9.00 3.38
CA GLY A 69 -0.44 -10.46 3.49
C GLY A 69 0.75 -11.08 2.79
#